data_AF-A0A7W4NTJ8-F1
#
_entry.id   AF-A0A7W4NTJ8-F1
#
_cell.length_a   1.000
_cell.length_b   1.000
_cell.length_c   1.000
_cell.angle_alpha   90.00
_cell.angle_beta   90.00
_cell.angle_gamma   90.00
#
_symmetry.space_group_name_H-M   'P 1'
#
loop_
_entity.id
_entity.type
_entity.pdbx_description
1 polymer ?
#
loop_
_entity_poly.entity_id
_entity_poly.type
_entity_poly.pdbx_seq_one_letter_code
_entity_poly.pdbx_strand_id
1 'polypeptide(L)'
;MDQTPPPSSSSSPVQPRAGGVGDPVFAGLVRLSGWLILAIMGGLIAVLAWGGLSAWSAFGPGFVWSAVWNPVTQHFGAAAPVFGSVMTTLLALVFAVPLAFGIAFWLVEMAPAMVAGPIGM
;
A
#
# COMPACT_ATOMS: atom_id res chain seq x y z
N MET A 1 35.32 -55.89 24.61
CA MET A 1 34.48 -55.14 23.66
C MET A 1 34.09 -53.85 24.36
N ASP A 2 35.02 -52.89 24.42
CA ASP A 2 34.82 -51.59 25.06
C ASP A 2 34.11 -50.66 24.07
N GLN A 3 32.87 -50.27 24.38
CA GLN A 3 32.20 -49.18 23.71
C GLN A 3 32.56 -47.89 24.44
N THR A 4 33.48 -47.12 23.87
CA THR A 4 33.66 -45.71 24.24
C THR A 4 32.46 -44.92 23.70
N PRO A 5 31.71 -44.20 24.55
CA PRO A 5 30.61 -43.36 24.08
C PRO A 5 31.15 -42.20 23.22
N PRO A 6 30.38 -41.75 22.21
CA PRO A 6 30.78 -40.64 21.35
C PRO A 6 30.92 -39.34 22.17
N PRO A 7 31.84 -38.43 21.79
CA PRO A 7 32.00 -37.16 22.48
C PRO A 7 30.69 -36.36 22.41
N SER A 8 30.22 -35.90 23.56
CA SER A 8 29.09 -34.99 23.68
C SER A 8 29.39 -33.71 22.89
N SER A 9 28.64 -33.47 21.83
CA SER A 9 28.66 -32.22 21.07
C SER A 9 28.24 -31.08 21.99
N SER A 10 29.22 -30.31 22.48
CA SER A 10 28.98 -29.05 23.17
C SER A 10 28.35 -28.07 22.18
N SER A 11 27.03 -27.90 22.25
CA SER A 11 26.33 -26.82 21.55
C SER A 11 26.80 -25.50 22.16
N SER A 12 27.75 -24.82 21.50
CA SER A 12 28.10 -23.45 21.86
C SER A 12 26.83 -22.60 21.79
N PRO A 13 26.46 -21.87 22.86
CA PRO A 13 25.40 -20.90 22.74
C PRO A 13 25.85 -19.87 21.71
N VAL A 14 25.08 -19.73 20.63
CA VAL A 14 25.25 -18.64 19.65
C VAL A 14 25.03 -17.35 20.43
N GLN A 15 26.13 -16.74 20.86
CA GLN A 15 26.09 -15.52 21.64
C GLN A 15 25.56 -14.42 20.72
N PRO A 16 24.44 -13.75 21.06
CA PRO A 16 23.93 -12.64 20.26
C PRO A 16 25.04 -11.59 20.20
N ARG A 17 25.58 -11.34 19.00
CA ARG A 17 26.51 -10.22 18.81
C ARG A 17 25.73 -8.97 19.24
N ALA A 18 26.20 -8.32 20.31
CA ALA A 18 25.66 -7.05 20.75
C ALA A 18 25.69 -6.09 19.55
N GLY A 19 24.50 -5.76 19.04
CA GLY A 19 24.31 -4.93 17.88
C GLY A 19 25.08 -3.63 18.03
N GLY A 20 25.90 -3.30 17.04
CA GLY A 20 26.57 -2.01 16.98
C GLY A 20 25.55 -0.87 16.99
N VAL A 21 26.01 0.35 17.24
CA VAL A 21 25.20 1.59 17.33
C VAL A 21 24.26 1.80 16.12
N GLY A 22 24.49 1.11 15.00
CA GLY A 22 23.62 1.10 13.82
C GLY A 22 22.21 0.54 14.05
N ASP A 23 22.03 -0.49 14.89
CA ASP A 23 20.72 -1.11 15.13
C ASP A 23 19.70 -0.15 15.76
N PRO A 24 20.01 0.58 16.86
CA PRO A 24 19.07 1.54 17.43
C PRO A 24 18.85 2.77 16.54
N VAL A 25 19.86 3.19 15.76
CA VAL A 25 19.73 4.31 14.81
C VAL A 25 18.78 3.95 13.67
N PHE A 26 18.96 2.76 13.08
CA PHE A 26 18.08 2.25 12.03
C PHE A 26 16.65 2.08 12.53
N ALA A 27 16.47 1.48 13.72
CA ALA A 27 15.15 1.32 14.33
C ALA A 27 14.47 2.66 14.63
N GLY A 28 15.24 3.68 15.04
CA GLY A 28 14.77 5.05 15.22
C GLY A 28 14.30 5.68 13.91
N LEU A 29 15.08 5.51 12.84
CA LEU A 29 14.77 6.06 11.52
C LEU A 29 13.50 5.44 10.91
N VAL A 30 13.34 4.12 11.03
CA VAL A 30 12.14 3.41 10.57
C VAL A 30 10.91 3.84 11.36
N ARG A 31 11.01 3.97 12.69
CA ARG A 31 9.91 4.48 13.52
C ARG A 31 9.55 5.91 13.17
N LEU A 32 10.53 6.79 13.01
CA LEU A 32 10.31 8.18 12.62
C LEU A 32 9.62 8.27 11.26
N SER A 33 10.04 7.45 10.29
CA SER A 33 9.39 7.37 8.98
C SER A 33 7.91 6.95 9.10
N GLY A 34 7.61 5.94 9.90
CA GLY A 34 6.22 5.53 10.16
C GLY A 34 5.38 6.63 10.80
N TRP A 35 5.91 7.30 11.84
CA TRP A 35 5.24 8.43 12.49
C TRP A 35 5.06 9.62 11.55
N LEU A 36 6.04 9.89 10.68
CA LEU A 36 5.99 10.96 9.69
C LEU A 36 4.85 10.70 8.68
N ILE A 37 4.74 9.49 8.16
CA ILE A 37 3.67 9.10 7.23
C ILE A 37 2.30 9.25 7.91
N LEU A 38 2.17 8.75 9.14
CA LEU A 38 0.94 8.90 9.94
C LEU A 38 0.58 10.38 10.15
N ALA A 39 1.56 11.22 10.48
CA ALA A 39 1.36 12.64 10.69
C ALA A 39 0.93 13.36 9.39
N ILE A 40 1.57 13.04 8.26
CA ILE A 40 1.21 13.60 6.95
C ILE A 40 -0.19 13.16 6.56
N MET A 41 -0.54 11.88 6.73
CA MET A 41 -1.87 11.37 6.44
C MET A 41 -2.94 12.05 7.30
N GLY A 42 -2.69 12.18 8.61
CA GLY A 42 -3.58 12.91 9.52
C GLY A 42 -3.72 14.39 9.13
N GLY A 43 -2.62 15.04 8.75
CA GLY A 43 -2.61 16.41 8.26
C GLY A 43 -3.41 16.59 6.97
N LEU A 44 -3.27 15.66 6.00
CA LEU A 44 -4.07 15.65 4.78
C LEU A 44 -5.57 15.57 5.10
N ILE A 45 -5.97 14.65 5.98
CA ILE A 45 -7.36 14.52 6.41
C ILE A 45 -7.86 15.83 7.03
N ALA A 46 -7.07 16.45 7.91
CA ALA A 46 -7.45 17.70 8.56
C ALA A 46 -7.60 18.87 7.57
N VAL A 47 -6.66 19.02 6.63
CA VAL A 47 -6.72 20.05 5.58
C VAL A 47 -7.91 19.84 4.66
N LEU A 48 -8.15 18.60 4.23
CA LEU A 48 -9.30 18.26 3.39
C LEU A 48 -10.62 18.47 4.12
N ALA A 49 -10.69 18.13 5.41
CA ALA A 49 -11.88 18.36 6.22
C ALA A 49 -12.17 19.86 6.37
N TRP A 50 -11.15 20.67 6.68
CA TRP A 50 -11.30 22.12 6.82
C TRP A 50 -11.73 22.78 5.50
N GLY A 51 -11.06 22.45 4.39
CA GLY A 51 -11.42 22.95 3.06
C GLY A 51 -12.79 22.46 2.60
N GLY A 52 -13.12 21.19 2.87
CA GLY A 52 -14.40 20.58 2.53
C GLY A 52 -15.58 21.18 3.30
N LEU A 53 -15.41 21.46 4.60
CA LEU A 53 -16.41 22.13 5.42
C LEU A 53 -16.69 23.56 4.93
N SER A 54 -15.63 24.30 4.56
CA SER A 54 -15.77 25.64 3.98
C SER A 54 -16.46 25.63 2.61
N ALA A 55 -16.25 24.59 1.81
CA ALA A 55 -16.95 24.42 0.53
C ALA A 55 -18.43 24.05 0.74
N TRP A 56 -18.73 23.20 1.72
CA TRP A 56 -20.10 22.84 2.09
C TRP A 56 -20.91 24.05 2.57
N SER A 57 -20.31 24.95 3.37
CA SER A 57 -20.99 26.15 3.86
C SER A 57 -21.19 27.22 2.78
N ALA A 58 -20.29 27.33 1.80
CA ALA A 58 -20.38 28.31 0.71
C ALA A 58 -21.35 27.90 -0.41
N PHE A 59 -21.48 26.60 -0.71
CA PHE A 59 -22.24 26.11 -1.87
C PHE A 59 -23.51 25.31 -1.52
N GLY A 60 -23.72 24.92 -0.25
CA GLY A 60 -24.90 24.20 0.22
C GLY A 60 -25.04 22.77 -0.32
N PRO A 61 -26.16 22.06 -0.04
CA PRO A 61 -26.37 20.67 -0.46
C PRO A 61 -26.43 20.46 -1.99
N GLY A 62 -26.65 21.53 -2.76
CA GLY A 62 -26.56 21.52 -4.22
C GLY A 62 -25.14 21.34 -4.77
N PHE A 63 -24.09 21.56 -3.96
CA PHE A 63 -22.68 21.35 -4.34
C PHE A 63 -22.36 19.92 -4.76
N VAL A 64 -23.02 18.94 -4.13
CA VAL A 64 -22.80 17.50 -4.40
C VAL A 64 -23.33 17.09 -5.76
N TRP A 65 -24.44 17.72 -6.19
CA TRP A 65 -25.10 17.38 -7.46
C TRP A 65 -24.79 18.37 -8.60
N SER A 66 -24.22 19.53 -8.28
CA SER A 66 -23.84 20.52 -9.28
C SER A 66 -22.67 20.00 -10.11
N ALA A 67 -22.89 19.89 -11.42
CA ALA A 67 -21.84 19.62 -12.41
C ALA A 67 -21.16 20.91 -12.90
N VAL A 68 -21.45 22.07 -12.29
CA VAL A 68 -20.91 23.36 -12.71
C VAL A 68 -19.42 23.41 -12.40
N TRP A 69 -18.61 23.58 -13.45
CA TRP A 69 -17.19 23.86 -13.35
C TRP A 69 -16.92 25.19 -14.04
N ASN A 70 -16.97 26.29 -13.28
CA ASN A 70 -16.71 27.63 -13.81
C ASN A 70 -15.44 28.22 -13.16
N PRO A 71 -14.28 28.14 -13.84
CA PRO A 71 -13.02 28.65 -13.31
C PRO A 71 -12.97 30.18 -13.20
N VAL A 72 -13.85 30.90 -13.93
CA VAL A 72 -13.90 32.36 -13.94
C VAL A 72 -14.67 32.89 -12.73
N THR A 73 -15.81 32.27 -12.40
CA THR A 73 -16.66 32.70 -11.27
C THR A 73 -16.36 31.94 -9.97
N GLN A 74 -15.36 31.05 -9.96
CA GLN A 74 -14.97 30.22 -8.81
C GLN A 74 -16.12 29.34 -8.28
N HIS A 75 -17.11 29.04 -9.12
CA HIS A 75 -18.17 28.09 -8.80
C HIS A 75 -17.77 26.70 -9.29
N PHE A 76 -17.42 25.84 -8.33
CA PHE A 76 -17.06 24.45 -8.56
C PHE A 76 -18.07 23.56 -7.85
N GLY A 77 -18.52 22.50 -8.52
CA GLY A 77 -19.32 21.45 -7.91
C GLY A 77 -18.52 20.16 -7.75
N ALA A 78 -18.91 19.33 -6.78
CA ALA A 78 -18.22 18.06 -6.49
C ALA A 78 -18.50 16.98 -7.56
N ALA A 79 -19.59 17.08 -8.31
CA ALA A 79 -19.99 16.04 -9.26
C ALA A 79 -18.98 15.90 -10.42
N ALA A 80 -18.37 16.99 -10.87
CA ALA A 80 -17.40 16.98 -11.97
C ALA A 80 -16.14 16.12 -11.67
N PRO A 81 -15.39 16.34 -10.57
CA PRO A 81 -14.23 15.50 -10.24
C PRO A 81 -14.61 14.06 -9.84
N VAL A 82 -15.78 13.85 -9.22
CA VAL A 82 -16.29 12.50 -8.90
C VAL A 82 -16.54 11.71 -10.16
N PHE A 83 -17.20 12.31 -11.15
CA PHE A 83 -17.45 11.67 -12.43
C PHE A 83 -16.16 11.26 -13.15
N GLY A 84 -15.14 12.12 -13.14
CA GLY A 84 -13.83 11.80 -13.71
C GLY A 84 -13.16 10.60 -13.04
N SER A 85 -13.21 10.53 -11.71
CA SER A 85 -12.69 9.38 -10.96
C SER A 85 -13.42 8.09 -11.30
N VAL A 86 -14.76 8.11 -11.30
CA VAL A 86 -15.59 6.93 -11.61
C VAL A 86 -15.38 6.46 -13.04
N MET A 87 -15.34 7.39 -13.99
CA MET A 87 -15.08 7.05 -15.39
C MET A 87 -13.69 6.43 -15.55
N THR A 88 -12.67 7.00 -14.91
CA THR A 88 -11.30 6.48 -14.97
C THR A 88 -11.20 5.08 -14.35
N THR A 89 -11.81 4.84 -13.18
CA THR A 89 -11.79 3.51 -12.55
C THR A 89 -12.56 2.49 -13.38
N LEU A 90 -13.67 2.89 -14.01
CA LEU A 90 -14.43 2.02 -14.90
C LEU A 90 -13.61 1.64 -16.15
N LEU A 91 -12.96 2.61 -16.80
CA LEU A 91 -12.05 2.33 -17.91
C LEU A 91 -10.90 1.42 -17.46
N ALA A 92 -10.30 1.70 -16.30
CA ALA A 92 -9.22 0.87 -15.77
C ALA A 92 -9.67 -0.59 -15.57
N LEU A 93 -10.87 -0.82 -15.02
CA LEU A 93 -11.43 -2.17 -14.85
C LEU A 93 -11.72 -2.86 -16.18
N VAL A 94 -12.23 -2.13 -17.19
CA VAL A 94 -12.50 -2.68 -18.52
C VAL A 94 -11.23 -3.27 -19.16
N PHE A 95 -10.06 -2.67 -18.92
CA PHE A 95 -8.78 -3.21 -19.41
C PHE A 95 -8.13 -4.20 -18.45
N ALA A 96 -8.21 -3.96 -17.14
CA ALA A 96 -7.55 -4.78 -16.13
C ALA A 96 -8.17 -6.19 -16.03
N VAL A 97 -9.50 -6.29 -16.13
CA VAL A 97 -10.22 -7.57 -16.02
C VAL A 97 -9.82 -8.56 -17.14
N PRO A 98 -9.92 -8.25 -18.43
CA PRO A 98 -9.52 -9.19 -19.49
C PRO A 98 -8.03 -9.52 -19.44
N LEU A 99 -7.17 -8.56 -19.07
CA LEU A 99 -5.74 -8.81 -18.90
C LEU A 99 -5.46 -9.79 -17.75
N ALA A 100 -6.12 -9.61 -16.61
CA ALA A 100 -6.01 -10.50 -15.46
C ALA A 100 -6.48 -11.93 -15.80
N PHE A 101 -7.60 -12.06 -16.51
CA PHE A 101 -8.07 -13.35 -17.01
C PHE A 101 -7.08 -13.97 -18.01
N GLY A 102 -6.47 -13.18 -18.90
CA GLY A 102 -5.45 -13.67 -19.83
C GLY A 102 -4.23 -14.27 -19.11
N ILE A 103 -3.73 -13.58 -18.08
CA ILE A 103 -2.60 -14.06 -17.27
C ILE A 103 -3.00 -15.32 -16.48
N ALA A 104 -4.18 -15.32 -15.86
CA ALA A 104 -4.68 -16.45 -15.09
C ALA A 104 -4.86 -17.70 -15.97
N PHE A 105 -5.43 -17.54 -17.16
CA PHE A 105 -5.60 -18.63 -18.12
C PHE A 105 -4.25 -19.17 -18.61
N TRP A 106 -3.30 -18.29 -18.93
CA TRP A 106 -1.94 -18.71 -19.29
C TRP A 106 -1.25 -19.50 -18.16
N LEU A 107 -1.40 -19.07 -16.90
CA LEU A 107 -0.88 -19.82 -15.75
C LEU A 107 -1.56 -21.19 -15.57
N VAL A 108 -2.85 -21.31 -15.86
CA VAL A 108 -3.58 -22.59 -15.70
C VAL A 108 -3.29 -23.55 -16.85
N GLU A 109 -3.21 -23.05 -18.08
CA GLU A 109 -3.14 -23.87 -19.28
C GLU A 109 -1.71 -24.09 -19.78
N MET A 110 -0.79 -23.17 -19.48
CA MET A 110 0.59 -23.20 -19.96
C MET A 110 1.66 -23.21 -18.87
N ALA A 111 1.36 -23.17 -17.57
CA ALA A 111 2.43 -23.27 -16.56
C ALA A 111 3.01 -24.69 -16.56
N PRO A 112 4.21 -24.92 -17.10
CA PRO A 112 4.87 -26.20 -17.01
C PRO A 112 5.28 -26.40 -15.54
N ALA A 113 5.34 -27.66 -15.10
CA ALA A 113 5.86 -28.03 -13.77
C ALA A 113 7.31 -27.55 -13.47
N MET A 114 7.97 -26.85 -14.41
CA MET A 114 9.33 -26.30 -14.28
C MET A 114 9.50 -25.21 -13.21
N VAL A 115 8.42 -24.61 -12.67
CA VAL A 115 8.53 -23.67 -11.53
C VAL A 115 8.46 -24.39 -10.18
N ALA A 116 8.10 -25.67 -10.15
CA ALA A 116 8.11 -26.47 -8.92
C ALA A 116 9.54 -26.90 -8.50
N GLY A 117 10.53 -26.75 -9.37
CA GLY A 117 11.92 -27.13 -9.14
C GLY A 117 12.70 -26.29 -8.09
N PRO A 118 12.61 -24.95 -8.06
CA PRO A 118 13.53 -24.15 -7.22
C PRO A 118 12.99 -23.78 -5.83
N ILE A 119 11.73 -24.09 -5.50
CA ILE A 119 11.09 -23.70 -4.23
C ILE A 119 11.09 -24.89 -3.22
N GLY A 120 11.53 -26.07 -3.65
CA GLY A 120 11.55 -27.31 -2.86
C GLY A 120 12.92 -27.77 -2.33
N MET A 121 14.00 -26.97 -2.50
CA MET A 121 15.30 -27.16 -1.85
C MET A 121 15.60 -25.98 -0.94
#